data_AF-A0A539D5Q4-F1
#
_entry.id   AF-A0A539D5Q4-F1
#
_cell.length_a   1.000
_cell.length_b   1.000
_cell.length_c   1.000
_cell.angle_alpha   90.00
_cell.angle_beta   90.00
_cell.angle_gamma   90.00
#
_symmetry.space_group_name_H-M   'P 1'
#
loop_
_entity.id
_entity.type
_entity.pdbx_description
1 polymer ?
#
loop_
_entity_poly.entity_id
_entity_poly.type
_entity_poly.pdbx_seq_one_letter_code
_entity_poly.pdbx_strand_id
1 'polypeptide(L)'
;MGLLTLLFGGGMAMAAGRAEDPSRRRAMRYSQLVVILTLPLISLLIASASLSGTTDIAGALPIALMSFAILTIGAFLGRVGSNPFIGVRTPWAFKSRLAWERSNRLAGRLFFVIGLAGLLTAPFAPQPLGLYAILAAIAGAAVWSGIESWRVWRTDPDRQPF
;
A
#
# COMPACT_ATOMS: atom_id res chain seq x y z
N MET A 1 -5.55 4.15 -19.26
CA MET A 1 -5.83 3.55 -17.94
C MET A 1 -7.15 2.77 -17.87
N GLY A 2 -8.21 3.15 -18.61
CA GLY A 2 -9.49 2.41 -18.62
C GLY A 2 -9.36 0.93 -19.01
N LEU A 3 -8.54 0.62 -20.03
CA LEU A 3 -8.26 -0.75 -20.47
C LEU A 3 -7.63 -1.61 -19.35
N LEU A 4 -6.66 -1.07 -18.61
CA LEU A 4 -6.03 -1.79 -17.49
C LEU A 4 -7.01 -2.07 -16.35
N THR A 5 -7.93 -1.14 -16.08
CA THR A 5 -8.98 -1.34 -15.06
C THR A 5 -9.94 -2.44 -15.46
N LEU A 6 -10.34 -2.49 -16.73
CA LEU A 6 -11.19 -3.55 -17.28
C LEU A 6 -10.48 -4.91 -17.28
N LEU A 7 -9.18 -4.94 -17.63
CA LEU A 7 -8.40 -6.18 -17.65
C LEU A 7 -8.15 -6.73 -16.24
N PHE A 8 -7.62 -5.92 -15.33
CA PHE A 8 -7.34 -6.38 -13.96
C PHE A 8 -8.61 -6.56 -13.14
N GLY A 9 -9.58 -5.65 -13.25
CA GLY A 9 -10.87 -5.74 -12.56
C GLY A 9 -11.73 -6.88 -13.09
N GLY A 10 -11.85 -7.03 -14.41
CA GLY A 10 -12.59 -8.10 -15.06
C GLY A 10 -11.93 -9.48 -14.89
N GLY A 11 -10.61 -9.55 -14.98
CA GLY A 11 -9.84 -10.78 -14.72
C GLY A 11 -10.03 -11.31 -13.29
N MET A 12 -10.02 -10.40 -12.31
CA MET A 12 -10.24 -10.74 -10.90
C MET A 12 -11.70 -11.13 -10.62
N ALA A 13 -12.67 -10.51 -11.29
CA ALA A 13 -14.10 -10.91 -11.22
C ALA A 13 -14.31 -12.34 -11.72
N MET A 14 -13.71 -12.65 -12.88
CA MET A 14 -13.76 -13.96 -13.51
C MET A 14 -13.03 -15.03 -12.69
N ALA A 15 -11.91 -14.69 -12.05
CA ALA A 15 -11.20 -15.59 -11.14
C ALA A 15 -11.98 -15.83 -9.84
N ALA A 16 -12.64 -14.80 -9.30
CA ALA A 16 -13.50 -14.92 -8.11
C ALA A 16 -14.74 -15.79 -8.35
N GLY A 17 -15.29 -15.78 -9.57
CA GLY A 17 -16.39 -16.67 -9.97
C GLY A 17 -16.01 -18.15 -10.06
N ARG A 18 -14.72 -18.45 -10.30
CA ARG A 18 -14.18 -19.81 -10.39
C ARG A 18 -13.59 -20.33 -9.07
N ALA A 19 -13.58 -19.52 -8.01
CA ALA A 19 -13.04 -19.90 -6.71
C ALA A 19 -14.10 -20.65 -5.88
N GLU A 20 -13.91 -21.96 -5.73
CA GLU A 20 -14.75 -22.84 -4.89
C GLU A 20 -14.65 -22.46 -3.41
N ASP A 21 -13.44 -22.13 -2.93
CA ASP A 21 -13.19 -21.74 -1.54
C ASP A 21 -13.76 -20.32 -1.24
N PRO A 22 -14.69 -20.19 -0.28
CA PRO A 22 -15.28 -18.90 0.09
C PRO A 22 -14.26 -17.89 0.63
N SER A 23 -13.16 -18.33 1.23
CA SER A 23 -12.09 -17.44 1.73
C SER A 23 -11.31 -16.80 0.58
N ARG A 24 -10.93 -17.61 -0.41
CA ARG A 24 -10.22 -17.19 -1.62
C ARG A 24 -11.08 -16.25 -2.49
N ARG A 25 -12.37 -16.55 -2.61
CA ARG A 25 -13.35 -15.69 -3.31
C ARG A 25 -13.48 -14.30 -2.68
N ARG A 26 -13.54 -14.21 -1.33
CA ARG A 26 -13.58 -12.92 -0.63
C ARG A 26 -12.29 -12.13 -0.86
N ALA A 27 -11.13 -12.76 -0.73
CA ALA A 27 -9.84 -12.11 -0.97
C ALA A 27 -9.73 -11.53 -2.39
N MET A 28 -10.15 -12.29 -3.41
CA MET A 28 -10.16 -11.82 -4.81
C MET A 28 -11.13 -10.65 -5.02
N ARG A 29 -12.34 -10.71 -4.45
CA ARG A 29 -13.32 -9.61 -4.53
C ARG A 29 -12.82 -8.33 -3.85
N TYR A 30 -12.17 -8.44 -2.69
CA TYR A 30 -11.57 -7.27 -2.04
C TYR A 30 -10.47 -6.65 -2.92
N SER A 31 -9.57 -7.47 -3.44
CA SER A 31 -8.51 -7.01 -4.33
C SER A 31 -9.07 -6.42 -5.64
N GLN A 32 -10.15 -6.98 -6.17
CA GLN A 32 -10.87 -6.43 -7.34
C GLN A 32 -11.46 -5.05 -7.03
N LEU A 33 -12.14 -4.89 -5.88
CA LEU A 33 -12.68 -3.59 -5.47
C LEU A 33 -11.59 -2.54 -5.32
N VAL A 34 -10.45 -2.92 -4.74
CA VAL A 34 -9.29 -2.03 -4.65
C VAL A 34 -8.84 -1.61 -6.05
N VAL A 35 -8.63 -2.53 -6.99
CA VAL A 35 -8.20 -2.19 -8.36
C VAL A 35 -9.22 -1.29 -9.09
N ILE A 36 -10.52 -1.61 -8.99
CA ILE A 36 -11.60 -0.87 -9.65
C ILE A 36 -11.73 0.55 -9.08
N LEU A 37 -11.51 0.74 -7.78
CA LEU A 37 -11.53 2.07 -7.18
C LEU A 37 -10.25 2.84 -7.48
N THR A 38 -9.13 2.15 -7.62
CA THR A 38 -7.82 2.81 -7.60
C THR A 38 -7.32 3.28 -8.94
N LEU A 39 -7.41 2.45 -9.98
CA LEU A 39 -6.94 2.85 -11.30
C LEU A 39 -7.73 4.03 -11.91
N PRO A 40 -9.07 4.10 -11.80
CA PRO A 40 -9.84 5.25 -12.26
C PRO A 40 -9.58 6.51 -11.44
N LEU A 41 -9.44 6.37 -10.11
CA LEU A 41 -9.16 7.53 -9.26
C LEU A 41 -7.80 8.14 -9.58
N ILE A 42 -6.76 7.31 -9.76
CA ILE A 42 -5.43 7.77 -10.22
C ILE A 42 -5.55 8.49 -11.56
N SER A 43 -6.36 7.97 -12.48
CA SER A 43 -6.57 8.57 -13.81
C SER A 43 -7.27 9.93 -13.74
N LEU A 44 -8.31 10.04 -12.92
CA LEU A 44 -9.04 11.30 -12.68
C LEU A 44 -8.15 12.36 -12.03
N LEU A 45 -7.30 11.93 -11.11
CA LEU A 45 -6.37 12.82 -10.43
C LEU A 45 -5.24 13.30 -11.38
N ILE A 46 -4.70 12.42 -12.25
CA ILE A 46 -3.74 12.83 -13.29
C ILE A 46 -4.39 13.77 -14.31
N ALA A 47 -5.63 13.48 -14.73
CA ALA A 47 -6.38 14.32 -15.67
C ALA A 47 -6.68 15.70 -15.08
N SER A 48 -7.09 15.77 -13.82
CA SER A 48 -7.31 17.05 -13.14
C SER A 48 -6.03 17.85 -12.96
N ALA A 49 -4.88 17.20 -12.72
CA ALA A 49 -3.58 17.88 -12.62
C ALA A 49 -3.13 18.43 -13.98
N SER A 50 -3.42 17.67 -15.05
CA SER A 50 -3.11 18.09 -16.42
C SER A 50 -3.99 19.27 -16.85
N LEU A 51 -5.24 19.33 -16.38
CA LEU A 51 -6.17 20.43 -16.66
C LEU A 51 -5.94 21.66 -15.80
N SER A 52 -5.45 21.51 -14.56
CA SER A 52 -5.26 22.64 -13.64
C SER A 52 -4.05 23.51 -13.98
N GLY A 53 -3.14 23.05 -14.85
CA GLY A 53 -1.94 23.80 -15.26
C GLY A 53 -0.93 24.06 -14.12
N THR A 54 -1.23 23.61 -12.91
CA THR A 54 -0.41 23.76 -11.71
C THR A 54 0.62 22.64 -11.65
N THR A 55 1.87 22.95 -11.93
CA THR A 55 3.02 22.05 -11.73
C THR A 55 3.54 22.02 -10.28
N ASP A 56 2.80 22.64 -9.35
CA ASP A 56 3.18 22.66 -7.94
C ASP A 56 3.07 21.26 -7.32
N ILE A 57 4.24 20.67 -7.05
CA ILE A 57 4.41 19.34 -6.45
C ILE A 57 3.89 19.33 -5.00
N ALA A 58 3.84 20.49 -4.35
CA ALA A 58 3.27 20.61 -3.01
C ALA A 58 1.75 20.81 -3.03
N GLY A 59 1.11 20.89 -4.20
CA GLY A 59 -0.35 21.09 -4.29
C GLY A 59 -1.16 19.96 -3.64
N ALA A 60 -2.41 20.28 -3.27
CA ALA A 60 -3.35 19.32 -2.68
C ALA A 60 -3.55 18.06 -3.54
N LEU A 61 -3.53 18.22 -4.87
CA LEU A 61 -3.79 17.15 -5.82
C LEU A 61 -2.64 16.12 -5.92
N PRO A 62 -1.36 16.50 -6.12
CA PRO A 62 -0.22 15.59 -6.00
C PRO A 62 -0.16 14.85 -4.66
N ILE A 63 -0.50 15.53 -3.56
CA ILE A 63 -0.52 14.91 -2.23
C ILE A 63 -1.66 13.90 -2.12
N ALA A 64 -2.85 14.21 -2.62
CA ALA A 64 -3.95 13.25 -2.69
C ALA A 64 -3.57 12.01 -3.51
N LEU A 65 -2.90 12.19 -4.65
CA LEU A 65 -2.36 11.12 -5.49
C LEU A 65 -1.36 10.23 -4.75
N MET A 66 -0.38 10.85 -4.10
CA MET A 66 0.63 10.12 -3.34
C MET A 66 0.02 9.37 -2.16
N SER A 67 -0.88 10.03 -1.41
CA SER A 67 -1.64 9.42 -0.31
C SER A 67 -2.42 8.22 -0.79
N PHE A 68 -3.06 8.35 -1.93
CA PHE A 68 -3.83 7.27 -2.53
C PHE A 68 -2.96 6.10 -2.95
N ALA A 69 -1.84 6.34 -3.63
CA ALA A 69 -0.88 5.29 -3.98
C ALA A 69 -0.43 4.52 -2.73
N ILE A 70 -0.12 5.22 -1.65
CA ILE A 70 0.33 4.60 -0.39
C ILE A 70 -0.79 3.83 0.30
N LEU A 71 -2.02 4.34 0.26
CA LEU A 71 -3.20 3.61 0.73
C LEU A 71 -3.34 2.26 0.00
N THR A 72 -3.17 2.25 -1.33
CA THR A 72 -3.25 1.01 -2.11
C THR A 72 -2.14 0.03 -1.78
N ILE A 73 -0.90 0.51 -1.72
CA ILE A 73 0.26 -0.30 -1.36
C ILE A 73 0.03 -0.91 0.03
N GLY A 74 -0.43 -0.11 1.00
CA GLY A 74 -0.74 -0.57 2.34
C GLY A 74 -1.80 -1.68 2.37
N ALA A 75 -2.87 -1.53 1.59
CA ALA A 75 -3.93 -2.53 1.48
C ALA A 75 -3.42 -3.90 0.99
N PHE A 76 -2.43 -3.92 0.09
CA PHE A 76 -1.88 -5.17 -0.45
C PHE A 76 -0.71 -5.72 0.34
N LEU A 77 0.17 -4.87 0.87
CA LEU A 77 1.45 -5.27 1.46
C LEU A 77 1.30 -6.29 2.60
N GLY A 78 0.24 -6.15 3.42
CA GLY A 78 -0.03 -7.09 4.51
C GLY A 78 -0.57 -8.46 4.09
N ARG A 79 -0.91 -8.65 2.81
CA ARG A 79 -1.42 -9.92 2.24
C ARG A 79 -0.41 -10.61 1.34
N VAL A 80 0.70 -9.94 1.01
CA VAL A 80 1.74 -10.49 0.16
C VAL A 80 2.58 -11.50 0.96
N GLY A 81 2.61 -12.74 0.49
CA GLY A 81 3.44 -13.81 1.06
C GLY A 81 4.94 -13.50 0.95
N SER A 82 5.76 -14.22 1.71
CA SER A 82 7.22 -14.10 1.66
C SER A 82 7.75 -14.32 0.26
N ASN A 83 8.36 -13.27 -0.30
CA ASN A 83 8.98 -13.30 -1.61
C ASN A 83 10.22 -12.39 -1.62
N PRO A 84 11.24 -12.68 -2.46
CA PRO A 84 12.46 -11.86 -2.52
C PRO A 84 12.26 -10.43 -3.04
N PHE A 85 11.11 -10.13 -3.64
CA PHE A 85 10.89 -8.93 -4.45
C PHE A 85 10.00 -7.85 -3.80
N ILE A 86 9.16 -8.15 -2.81
CA ILE A 86 8.14 -7.21 -2.31
C ILE A 86 8.00 -7.38 -0.80
N GLY A 87 8.38 -6.36 -0.02
CA GLY A 87 8.25 -6.38 1.44
C GLY A 87 9.32 -5.57 2.17
N VAL A 88 9.31 -5.67 3.50
CA VAL A 88 10.36 -5.14 4.40
C VAL A 88 11.58 -6.06 4.32
N ARG A 89 12.53 -5.73 3.44
CA ARG A 89 13.69 -6.57 3.11
C ARG A 89 14.86 -6.32 4.07
N THR A 90 14.74 -6.80 5.29
CA THR A 90 15.88 -6.85 6.22
C THR A 90 16.58 -8.21 6.10
N PRO A 91 17.92 -8.29 6.30
CA PRO A 91 18.66 -9.56 6.20
C PRO A 91 18.09 -10.68 7.07
N TRP A 92 17.55 -10.32 8.24
CA TRP A 92 16.96 -11.27 9.18
C TRP A 92 15.53 -11.70 8.82
N ALA A 93 14.76 -10.90 8.07
CA ALA A 93 13.42 -11.28 7.62
C ALA A 93 13.44 -12.43 6.60
N PHE A 94 14.55 -12.62 5.87
CA PHE A 94 14.73 -13.79 5.01
C PHE A 94 14.97 -15.09 5.79
N LYS A 95 15.46 -14.99 7.03
CA LYS A 95 15.77 -16.12 7.91
C LYS A 95 14.62 -16.49 8.86
N SER A 96 13.55 -15.70 8.88
CA SER A 96 12.38 -15.90 9.73
C SER A 96 11.11 -15.51 8.99
N ARG A 97 10.27 -16.52 8.70
CA ARG A 97 8.96 -16.29 8.09
C ARG A 97 8.03 -15.47 8.99
N LEU A 98 8.13 -15.67 10.31
CA LEU A 98 7.34 -14.91 11.29
C LEU A 98 7.70 -13.43 11.28
N ALA A 99 9.00 -13.10 11.25
CA ALA A 99 9.48 -11.72 11.16
C ALA A 99 9.00 -11.03 9.90
N TRP A 100 9.07 -11.74 8.76
CA TRP A 100 8.56 -11.25 7.48
C TRP A 100 7.06 -10.97 7.50
N GLU A 101 6.25 -11.94 7.94
CA GLU A 101 4.78 -11.80 7.95
C GLU A 101 4.31 -10.71 8.91
N ARG A 102 4.97 -10.55 10.06
CA ARG A 102 4.65 -9.52 11.03
C ARG A 102 5.00 -8.12 10.53
N SER A 103 6.21 -7.93 9.99
CA SER A 103 6.66 -6.62 9.49
C SER A 103 5.85 -6.16 8.29
N ASN A 104 5.54 -7.05 7.34
CA ASN A 104 4.74 -6.68 6.16
C ASN A 104 3.28 -6.39 6.53
N ARG A 105 2.70 -7.13 7.48
CA ARG A 105 1.33 -6.85 7.96
C ARG A 105 1.26 -5.51 8.69
N LEU A 106 2.28 -5.17 9.46
CA LEU A 106 2.39 -3.88 10.13
C LEU A 106 2.59 -2.75 9.12
N ALA A 107 3.55 -2.88 8.21
CA ALA A 107 3.79 -1.92 7.14
C ALA A 107 2.53 -1.67 6.31
N GLY A 108 1.80 -2.75 5.96
CA GLY A 108 0.54 -2.66 5.24
C GLY A 108 -0.52 -1.83 5.98
N ARG A 109 -0.72 -2.10 7.28
CA ARG A 109 -1.66 -1.33 8.11
C ARG A 109 -1.26 0.14 8.22
N LEU A 110 0.02 0.42 8.46
CA LEU A 110 0.52 1.78 8.62
C LEU A 110 0.38 2.58 7.33
N PHE A 111 0.82 2.03 6.19
CA PHE A 111 0.66 2.68 4.90
C PHE A 111 -0.81 2.87 4.52
N PHE A 112 -1.68 1.93 4.86
CA PHE A 112 -3.12 2.10 4.64
C PHE A 112 -3.66 3.30 5.42
N VAL A 113 -3.36 3.40 6.72
CA VAL A 113 -3.83 4.49 7.59
C VAL A 113 -3.24 5.84 7.18
N ILE A 114 -1.93 5.87 6.87
CA ILE A 114 -1.25 7.10 6.42
C ILE A 114 -1.83 7.59 5.09
N GLY A 115 -2.03 6.68 4.13
CA GLY A 115 -2.63 7.03 2.86
C GLY A 115 -4.08 7.49 2.99
N LEU A 116 -4.86 6.90 3.92
CA LEU A 116 -6.24 7.33 4.17
C LEU A 116 -6.27 8.72 4.81
N ALA A 117 -5.45 8.94 5.84
CA ALA A 117 -5.33 10.23 6.49
C ALA A 117 -4.83 11.31 5.53
N GLY A 118 -3.81 11.02 4.73
CA GLY A 118 -3.31 11.92 3.69
C GLY A 118 -4.38 12.29 2.67
N LEU A 119 -5.19 11.33 2.22
CA LEU A 119 -6.27 11.59 1.28
C LEU A 119 -7.38 12.49 1.85
N LEU A 120 -7.74 12.28 3.11
CA LEU A 120 -8.77 13.08 3.79
C LEU A 120 -8.28 14.49 4.14
N THR A 121 -7.00 14.64 4.45
CA THR A 121 -6.38 15.91 4.85
C THR A 121 -5.86 16.74 3.67
N ALA A 122 -5.58 16.13 2.52
CA ALA A 122 -4.97 16.79 1.36
C ALA A 122 -5.68 18.09 0.90
N PRO A 123 -7.02 18.20 0.87
CA PRO A 123 -7.70 19.44 0.49
C PRO A 123 -7.57 20.58 1.51
N PHE A 124 -7.32 20.24 2.78
CA PHE A 124 -7.33 21.19 3.91
C PHE A 124 -5.93 21.49 4.46
N ALA A 125 -4.93 20.69 4.08
CA ALA A 125 -3.58 20.80 4.60
C ALA A 125 -2.86 22.03 4.00
N PRO A 126 -2.31 22.92 4.84
CA PRO A 126 -1.49 24.02 4.36
C PRO A 126 -0.20 23.46 3.74
N GLN A 127 0.19 24.01 2.60
CA GLN A 127 1.38 23.57 1.85
C GLN A 127 2.53 24.54 2.06
N PRO A 128 3.78 24.05 2.24
CA PRO A 128 4.26 22.66 2.03
C PRO A 128 4.18 21.72 3.26
N LEU A 129 3.54 22.14 4.36
CA LEU A 129 3.52 21.36 5.60
C LEU A 129 2.85 19.98 5.41
N GLY A 130 1.79 19.90 4.63
CA GLY A 130 1.12 18.63 4.30
C GLY A 130 2.05 17.63 3.62
N LEU A 131 2.89 18.10 2.69
CA LEU A 131 3.91 17.28 2.04
C LEU A 131 4.94 16.75 3.04
N TYR A 132 5.47 17.60 3.92
CA TYR A 132 6.44 17.15 4.92
C TYR A 132 5.83 16.17 5.93
N ALA A 133 4.57 16.40 6.35
CA ALA A 133 3.87 15.53 7.27
C ALA A 133 3.69 14.12 6.68
N ILE A 134 3.26 14.00 5.42
CA ILE A 134 3.08 12.70 4.80
C ILE A 134 4.41 11.98 4.57
N LEU A 135 5.45 12.69 4.12
CA LEU A 135 6.79 12.11 3.95
C LEU A 135 7.36 11.60 5.28
N ALA A 136 7.23 12.40 6.34
CA ALA A 136 7.64 12.01 7.69
C ALA A 136 6.87 10.78 8.19
N ALA A 137 5.55 10.71 7.94
CA ALA A 137 4.73 9.57 8.31
C ALA A 137 5.15 8.29 7.57
N ILE A 138 5.43 8.38 6.27
CA ILE A 138 5.90 7.24 5.47
C ILE A 138 7.25 6.73 5.98
N ALA A 139 8.20 7.65 6.20
CA ALA A 139 9.52 7.32 6.74
C ALA A 139 9.40 6.67 8.11
N GLY A 140 8.57 7.23 9.01
CA GLY A 140 8.29 6.67 10.32
C GLY A 140 7.70 5.26 10.25
N ALA A 141 6.74 5.03 9.35
CA ALA A 141 6.15 3.70 9.14
C ALA A 141 7.15 2.69 8.59
N ALA A 142 8.03 3.09 7.67
CA ALA A 142 9.09 2.24 7.15
C ALA A 142 10.09 1.85 8.24
N VAL A 143 10.55 2.83 9.04
CA VAL A 143 11.45 2.59 10.18
C VAL A 143 10.79 1.68 11.20
N TRP A 144 9.54 1.95 11.59
CA TRP A 144 8.81 1.15 12.55
C TRP A 144 8.62 -0.30 12.09
N SER A 145 8.35 -0.49 10.80
CA SER A 145 8.21 -1.84 10.22
C SER A 145 9.55 -2.60 10.21
N GLY A 146 10.67 -1.91 10.02
CA GLY A 146 12.02 -2.48 10.17
C GLY A 146 12.36 -2.85 11.61
N ILE A 147 11.97 -2.01 12.58
CA ILE A 147 12.15 -2.29 14.02
C ILE A 147 11.33 -3.52 14.42
N GLU A 148 10.06 -3.60 14.00
CA GLU A 148 9.22 -4.77 14.27
C GLU A 148 9.83 -6.05 13.67
N SER A 149 10.30 -5.97 12.42
CA SER A 149 10.99 -7.08 11.77
C SER A 149 12.15 -7.62 12.63
N TRP A 150 12.96 -6.72 13.20
CA TRP A 150 14.09 -7.10 14.05
C TRP A 150 13.66 -7.65 15.41
N ARG A 151 12.67 -7.02 16.05
CA ARG A 151 12.13 -7.46 17.34
C ARG A 151 11.59 -8.88 17.24
N VAL A 152 10.77 -9.13 16.21
CA VAL A 152 10.16 -10.44 15.98
C VAL A 152 11.22 -11.49 15.67
N TRP A 153 12.19 -11.20 14.80
CA TRP A 153 13.29 -12.14 14.53
C TRP A 153 14.12 -12.47 15.77
N ARG A 154 14.33 -11.50 16.68
CA ARG A 154 15.05 -11.77 17.94
C ARG A 154 14.32 -12.74 18.85
N THR A 155 12.99 -12.69 18.86
CA THR A 155 12.12 -13.53 19.68
C THR A 155 11.70 -14.83 19.00
N ASP A 156 12.03 -15.01 17.73
CA ASP A 156 11.62 -16.18 16.95
C ASP A 156 12.51 -17.40 17.29
N PRO A 157 11.94 -18.48 17.89
CA PRO A 157 12.69 -19.71 18.18
C PRO A 157 13.07 -20.50 16.91
N ASP A 158 12.33 -20.33 15.80
CA ASP A 158 12.52 -21.09 14.55
C ASP A 158 13.41 -20.32 13.54
N ARG A 159 14.11 -19.28 13.98
CA ARG A 159 14.97 -18.47 13.11
C ARG A 159 16.16 -19.28 12.60
N GLN A 160 16.48 -19.12 11.32
CA GLN A 160 17.70 -19.72 10.77
C GLN A 160 18.95 -18.96 11.25
N PRO A 161 20.03 -19.66 11.62
CA PRO A 161 21.29 -19.04 12.04
C PRO A 161 21.93 -18.24 10.91
N PHE A 162 22.78 -17.27 11.28
CA PHE A 162 23.46 -16.41 10.32
C PHE A 162 24.49 -17.14 9.47
#